data_AF-A0AAN8L0U0-F1
#
_entry.id   AF-A0AAN8L0U0-F1
#
_cell.length_a   1.000
_cell.length_b   1.000
_cell.length_c   1.000
_cell.angle_alpha   90.00
_cell.angle_beta   90.00
_cell.angle_gamma   90.00
#
_symmetry.space_group_name_H-M   'P 1'
#
loop_
_entity.id
_entity.type
_entity.pdbx_description
1 polymer ?
#
loop_
_entity_poly.entity_id
_entity_poly.type
_entity_poly.pdbx_seq_one_letter_code
_entity_poly.pdbx_strand_id
1 'polypeptide(L)'
;MAASGFSDLREKLKSMTPHRDNYKNKNRVTDKDKSYKNKKVKVTDGGSSNGNGRKRKHRDSSEDELPVESREQEAKRVQGGIVQVEVFSKEDCDVIEGKINEVVANGEAGLYREHTVDRAPLRNKYFFGEGYTYGLS
;
A
#
# COMPACT_ATOMS: atom_id res chain seq x y z
N MET A 1 3.02 -33.90 1.38
CA MET A 1 3.48 -32.76 2.20
C MET A 1 2.35 -31.74 2.27
N ALA A 2 1.63 -31.69 3.38
CA ALA A 2 0.60 -30.69 3.70
C ALA A 2 0.58 -30.60 5.24
N ALA A 3 0.36 -29.49 5.93
CA ALA A 3 -0.16 -28.18 5.61
C ALA A 3 0.34 -27.22 6.71
N SER A 4 0.60 -25.93 6.41
CA SER A 4 0.62 -24.95 7.50
C SER A 4 -0.80 -24.85 8.04
N GLY A 5 -1.05 -25.32 9.26
CA GLY A 5 -2.38 -25.54 9.86
C GLY A 5 -3.21 -24.28 10.17
N PHE A 6 -3.14 -23.26 9.31
CA PHE A 6 -4.02 -22.10 9.35
C PHE A 6 -5.02 -22.20 8.22
N SER A 7 -6.30 -22.09 8.57
CA SER A 7 -7.41 -22.13 7.61
C SER A 7 -7.53 -20.84 6.79
N ASP A 8 -6.99 -19.73 7.32
CA ASP A 8 -7.05 -18.40 6.73
C ASP A 8 -5.77 -17.58 7.04
N LEU A 9 -5.37 -16.71 6.11
CA LEU A 9 -4.27 -15.76 6.23
C LEU A 9 -4.43 -14.84 7.44
N ARG A 10 -5.67 -14.48 7.80
CA ARG A 10 -5.95 -13.64 8.98
C ARG A 10 -5.52 -14.30 10.29
N GLU A 11 -5.72 -15.61 10.38
CA GLU A 11 -5.37 -16.42 11.56
C GLU A 11 -3.85 -16.55 11.69
N LYS A 12 -3.16 -16.70 10.56
CA LYS A 12 -1.69 -16.73 10.48
C LYS A 12 -1.05 -15.38 10.87
N LEU A 13 -1.63 -14.26 10.44
CA LEU A 13 -1.12 -12.92 10.80
C LEU A 13 -1.28 -12.61 12.28
N LYS A 14 -2.37 -13.08 12.91
CA LYS A 14 -2.59 -12.95 14.36
C LYS A 14 -1.57 -13.75 15.18
N SER A 15 -1.31 -15.00 14.80
CA SER A 15 -0.35 -15.85 15.53
C SER A 15 1.10 -15.36 15.41
N MET A 16 1.44 -14.65 14.33
CA MET A 16 2.77 -14.03 14.13
C MET A 16 2.97 -12.70 14.86
N THR A 17 1.93 -12.12 15.48
CA THR A 17 2.02 -10.86 16.22
C THR A 17 1.54 -11.00 17.68
N PRO A 18 2.16 -11.88 18.50
CA PRO A 18 1.68 -12.23 19.84
C PRO A 18 1.75 -11.09 20.87
N HIS A 19 2.39 -9.97 20.53
CA HIS A 19 2.59 -8.84 21.46
C HIS A 19 1.52 -7.74 21.37
N ARG A 20 0.51 -7.91 20.51
CA ARG A 20 -0.51 -6.88 20.27
C ARG A 20 -1.71 -6.93 21.24
N ASP A 21 -1.82 -7.97 22.07
CA ASP A 21 -3.01 -8.21 22.90
C ASP A 21 -2.97 -7.61 24.31
N ASN A 22 -1.87 -6.97 24.72
CA ASN A 22 -1.77 -6.36 26.06
C ASN A 22 -2.35 -4.95 26.18
N TYR A 23 -2.88 -4.36 25.10
CA TYR A 23 -3.71 -3.16 25.20
C TYR A 23 -5.19 -3.54 25.37
N LYS A 24 -5.51 -4.18 26.51
CA LYS A 24 -6.90 -4.32 26.95
C LYS A 24 -7.44 -2.95 27.37
N ASN A 25 -8.32 -2.43 26.52
CA ASN A 25 -9.15 -1.26 26.73
C ASN A 25 -9.88 -1.36 28.09
N LYS A 26 -9.50 -0.49 29.03
CA LYS A 26 -9.94 -0.51 30.43
C LYS A 26 -11.23 0.30 30.59
N ASN A 27 -12.28 -0.09 29.87
CA ASN A 27 -13.65 0.42 30.07
C ASN A 27 -14.61 -0.77 30.19
N ARG A 28 -14.55 -1.46 31.34
CA ARG A 28 -15.64 -2.28 31.88
C ARG A 28 -15.65 -2.10 33.39
N VAL A 29 -16.56 -1.23 33.83
CA VAL A 29 -17.01 -1.10 35.21
C VAL A 29 -17.84 -2.34 35.54
N THR A 30 -17.40 -3.12 36.53
CA THR A 30 -18.27 -3.98 37.36
C THR A 30 -17.58 -4.24 38.69
N ASP A 31 -18.28 -3.90 39.77
CA ASP A 31 -17.93 -4.08 41.18
C ASP A 31 -17.58 -5.52 41.56
N LYS A 32 -16.51 -5.67 42.37
CA LYS A 32 -16.43 -6.54 43.57
C LYS A 32 -14.99 -6.63 44.12
N ASP A 33 -14.78 -5.86 45.18
CA ASP A 33 -14.26 -6.26 46.50
C ASP A 33 -12.88 -6.94 46.70
N LYS A 34 -12.19 -6.38 47.71
CA LYS A 34 -11.08 -6.87 48.56
C LYS A 34 -9.63 -6.94 48.03
N SER A 35 -8.85 -5.96 48.50
CA SER A 35 -7.65 -6.08 49.37
C SER A 35 -6.57 -7.09 48.96
N TYR A 36 -5.33 -6.64 48.72
CA TYR A 36 -4.14 -6.93 49.57
C TYR A 36 -2.91 -6.12 49.12
N LYS A 37 -2.39 -5.33 50.08
CA LYS A 37 -1.02 -4.85 50.33
C LYS A 37 0.10 -5.01 49.27
N ASN A 38 0.77 -3.87 49.03
CA ASN A 38 2.21 -3.60 49.06
C ASN A 38 3.20 -4.63 48.49
N LYS A 39 3.96 -4.22 47.46
CA LYS A 39 5.42 -4.41 47.49
C LYS A 39 6.17 -3.33 46.72
N LYS A 40 6.72 -2.39 47.48
CA LYS A 40 7.76 -1.43 47.06
C LYS A 40 9.04 -2.22 46.84
N VAL A 41 9.45 -2.42 45.60
CA VAL A 41 10.77 -2.96 45.28
C VAL A 41 11.68 -1.79 44.94
N LYS A 42 12.52 -1.42 45.92
CA LYS A 42 13.73 -0.65 45.69
C LYS A 42 14.76 -1.60 45.08
N VAL A 43 15.36 -1.23 43.96
CA VAL A 43 16.68 -1.73 43.54
C VAL A 43 17.53 -0.49 43.26
N THR A 44 18.47 -0.25 44.17
CA THR A 44 19.72 0.48 43.95
C THR A 44 20.57 -0.40 43.01
N ASP A 45 21.42 0.06 42.10
CA ASP A 45 22.47 1.06 42.22
C ASP A 45 22.98 1.42 40.82
N GLY A 46 23.51 2.64 40.71
CA GLY A 46 24.76 2.94 39.99
C GLY A 46 24.85 2.64 38.50
N GLY A 47 24.70 3.68 37.67
CA GLY A 47 25.09 3.61 36.26
C GLY A 47 24.87 4.92 35.51
N SER A 48 25.60 5.98 35.90
CA SER A 48 25.68 7.21 35.14
C SER A 48 26.33 6.92 33.78
N SER A 49 25.54 6.96 32.71
CA SER A 49 26.06 6.98 31.34
C SER A 49 25.49 8.18 30.60
N ASN A 50 26.23 9.28 30.70
CA ASN A 50 26.09 10.46 29.86
C ASN A 50 26.64 10.09 28.47
N GLY A 51 25.76 9.65 27.58
CA GLY A 51 26.09 9.33 26.20
C GLY A 51 24.94 9.79 25.31
N ASN A 52 25.17 10.88 24.58
CA ASN A 52 24.27 11.50 23.61
C ASN A 52 23.92 10.52 22.47
N GLY A 53 23.07 9.53 22.78
CA GLY A 53 22.32 8.79 21.79
C GLY A 53 21.24 9.72 21.27
N ARG A 54 21.52 10.43 20.17
CA ARG A 54 20.50 11.05 19.33
C ARG A 54 19.51 9.96 18.93
N LYS A 55 18.50 9.71 19.78
CA LYS A 55 17.30 8.97 19.41
C LYS A 55 16.75 9.74 18.23
N ARG A 56 17.00 9.21 17.03
CA ARG A 56 16.27 9.61 15.83
C ARG A 56 14.81 9.50 16.25
N LYS A 57 14.16 10.65 16.49
CA LYS A 57 12.71 10.70 16.64
C LYS A 57 12.23 10.02 15.38
N HIS A 58 11.71 8.81 15.52
CA HIS A 58 10.85 8.22 14.51
C HIS A 58 9.86 9.33 14.22
N ARG A 59 10.01 9.95 13.05
CA ARG A 59 8.99 10.84 12.50
C ARG A 59 7.86 9.87 12.29
N ASP A 60 7.04 9.73 13.32
CA ASP A 60 5.72 9.16 13.22
C ASP A 60 5.14 9.93 12.05
N SER A 61 5.08 9.24 10.91
CA SER A 61 4.33 9.70 9.77
C SER A 61 2.93 9.65 10.31
N SER A 62 2.52 10.75 10.97
CA SER A 62 1.13 11.08 11.17
C SER A 62 0.57 10.99 9.78
N GLU A 63 0.01 9.82 9.50
CA GLU A 63 -0.92 9.62 8.42
C GLU A 63 -1.81 10.85 8.52
N ASP A 64 -1.72 11.71 7.50
CA ASP A 64 -2.68 12.77 7.30
C ASP A 64 -4.04 12.05 7.26
N GLU A 65 -4.67 11.88 8.42
CA GLU A 65 -6.08 11.56 8.55
C GLU A 65 -6.82 12.81 8.07
N LEU A 66 -6.72 13.06 6.77
CA LEU A 66 -7.65 13.92 6.08
C LEU A 66 -9.03 13.37 6.42
N PRO A 67 -9.99 14.22 6.84
CA PRO A 67 -11.32 13.76 7.19
C PRO A 67 -11.85 12.83 6.11
N VAL A 68 -12.41 11.68 6.47
CA VAL A 68 -12.98 10.71 5.50
C VAL A 68 -13.94 11.40 4.52
N GLU A 69 -14.63 12.45 4.99
CA GLU A 69 -15.46 13.34 4.18
C GLU A 69 -14.70 14.01 3.02
N SER A 70 -13.45 14.45 3.23
CA SER A 70 -12.59 15.02 2.18
C SER A 70 -12.28 14.00 1.08
N ARG A 71 -12.00 12.76 1.47
CA ARG A 71 -11.71 11.67 0.52
C ARG A 71 -12.96 11.27 -0.27
N GLU A 72 -14.12 11.19 0.39
CA GLU A 72 -15.39 10.90 -0.29
C GLU A 72 -15.81 12.03 -1.23
N GLN A 73 -15.61 13.29 -0.83
CA GLN A 73 -15.88 14.45 -1.69
C GLN A 73 -14.96 14.47 -2.91
N GLU A 74 -13.68 14.15 -2.75
CA GLU A 74 -12.74 14.02 -3.86
C GLU A 74 -13.14 12.86 -4.79
N ALA A 75 -13.47 11.69 -4.23
CA ALA A 75 -13.93 10.55 -5.01
C ALA A 75 -15.18 10.89 -5.84
N LYS A 76 -16.13 11.66 -5.30
CA LYS A 76 -17.30 12.14 -6.06
C LYS A 76 -16.91 13.05 -7.21
N ARG A 77 -15.95 13.96 -7.02
CA ARG A 77 -15.44 14.83 -8.10
C ARG A 77 -14.76 14.02 -9.19
N VAL A 78 -13.95 13.03 -8.81
CA VAL A 78 -13.29 12.11 -9.75
C VAL A 78 -14.33 11.30 -10.52
N GLN A 79 -15.30 10.70 -9.83
CA GLN A 79 -16.38 9.92 -10.46
C GLN A 79 -17.23 10.77 -11.40
N GLY A 80 -17.47 12.04 -11.07
CA GLY A 80 -18.19 12.97 -11.94
C GLY A 80 -17.50 13.25 -13.29
N GLY A 81 -16.18 13.02 -13.40
CA GLY A 81 -15.41 13.19 -14.63
C GLY A 81 -15.17 11.89 -15.42
N ILE A 82 -15.68 10.75 -14.95
CA ILE A 82 -15.45 9.44 -15.58
C ILE A 82 -16.71 8.97 -16.28
N VAL A 83 -16.60 8.67 -17.57
CA VAL A 83 -17.61 7.96 -18.36
C VAL A 83 -16.98 6.69 -18.89
N GLN A 84 -17.60 5.55 -18.63
CA GLN A 84 -17.14 4.23 -19.10
C GLN A 84 -18.29 3.52 -19.80
N VAL A 85 -18.02 2.94 -20.97
CA VAL A 85 -19.00 2.23 -21.81
C VAL A 85 -18.32 1.00 -22.39
N GLU A 86 -19.06 -0.12 -22.45
CA GLU A 86 -18.63 -1.32 -23.16
C GLU A 86 -19.00 -1.18 -24.63
N VAL A 87 -18.01 -0.87 -25.47
CA VAL A 87 -18.19 -0.63 -26.91
C VAL A 87 -17.79 -1.85 -27.74
N PHE A 88 -16.79 -2.61 -27.29
CA PHE A 88 -16.20 -3.71 -28.03
C PHE A 88 -16.68 -5.06 -27.48
N SER A 89 -17.03 -5.98 -28.38
CA SER A 89 -17.27 -7.37 -28.02
C SER A 89 -15.97 -8.10 -27.72
N LYS A 90 -16.05 -9.32 -27.19
CA LYS A 90 -14.85 -10.14 -26.95
C LYS A 90 -14.11 -10.46 -28.25
N GLU A 91 -14.85 -10.75 -29.32
CA GLU A 91 -14.28 -11.04 -30.63
C GLU A 91 -13.56 -9.81 -31.21
N ASP A 92 -14.11 -8.61 -31.01
CA ASP A 92 -13.43 -7.36 -31.40
C ASP A 92 -12.14 -7.16 -30.61
N CYS A 93 -12.15 -7.43 -29.30
CA CYS A 93 -10.97 -7.37 -28.46
C CYS A 93 -9.88 -8.32 -28.95
N ASP A 94 -10.20 -9.57 -29.28
CA ASP A 94 -9.24 -10.55 -29.78
C ASP A 94 -8.55 -10.07 -31.07
N VAL A 95 -9.31 -9.45 -31.98
CA VAL A 95 -8.79 -8.87 -33.22
C VAL A 95 -7.87 -7.67 -32.94
N ILE A 96 -8.25 -6.80 -32.00
CA ILE A 96 -7.46 -5.62 -31.62
C ILE A 96 -6.16 -6.05 -30.91
N GLU A 97 -6.23 -7.02 -29.99
CA GLU A 97 -5.08 -7.58 -29.29
C GLU A 97 -4.09 -8.23 -30.27
N GLY A 98 -4.58 -8.92 -31.30
CA GLY A 98 -3.76 -9.40 -32.41
C GLY A 98 -2.94 -8.28 -33.07
N LYS A 99 -3.57 -7.15 -33.39
CA LYS A 99 -2.87 -5.97 -33.95
C LYS A 99 -1.89 -5.33 -32.98
N ILE A 100 -2.19 -5.33 -31.67
CA ILE A 100 -1.26 -4.84 -30.65
C ILE A 100 0.01 -5.71 -30.65
N ASN A 101 -0.11 -7.04 -30.76
CA ASN A 101 1.04 -7.93 -30.86
C ASN A 101 1.89 -7.67 -32.11
N GLU A 102 1.26 -7.36 -33.25
CA GLU A 102 1.98 -6.94 -34.48
C GLU A 102 2.77 -5.65 -34.26
N VAL A 103 2.17 -4.65 -33.58
CA VAL A 103 2.87 -3.40 -33.22
C VAL A 103 4.08 -3.69 -32.33
N VAL A 104 3.95 -4.59 -31.35
CA VAL A 104 5.08 -4.97 -30.49
C VAL A 104 6.20 -5.61 -31.32
N ALA A 105 5.88 -6.58 -32.17
CA ALA A 105 6.85 -7.25 -33.04
C ALA A 105 7.58 -6.26 -33.96
N ASN A 106 6.84 -5.32 -34.57
CA ASN A 106 7.41 -4.27 -35.43
C ASN A 106 8.32 -3.31 -34.64
N GLY A 107 7.96 -2.99 -33.40
CA GLY A 107 8.79 -2.19 -32.51
C GLY A 107 10.08 -2.89 -32.10
N GLU A 108 10.04 -4.19 -31.84
CA GLU A 108 11.22 -5.04 -31.58
C GLU A 108 12.12 -5.18 -32.80
N ALA A 109 11.54 -5.31 -33.98
CA ALA A 109 12.26 -5.33 -35.25
C ALA A 109 12.85 -3.97 -35.66
N GLY A 110 12.58 -2.89 -34.91
CA GLY A 110 13.11 -1.55 -35.19
C GLY A 110 12.49 -0.89 -36.43
N LEU A 111 11.28 -1.28 -36.82
CA LEU A 111 10.60 -0.75 -38.00
C LEU A 111 9.95 0.63 -37.79
N TYR A 112 9.92 1.10 -36.54
CA TYR A 112 9.37 2.40 -36.18
C TYR A 112 10.45 3.46 -35.99
N ARG A 113 10.03 4.73 -36.02
CA ARG A 113 10.89 5.87 -35.72
C ARG A 113 11.35 5.83 -34.27
N GLU A 114 12.48 6.47 -33.98
CA GLU A 114 13.10 6.47 -32.65
C GLU A 114 12.14 6.85 -31.53
N HIS A 115 11.36 7.93 -31.69
CA HIS A 115 10.42 8.41 -30.65
C HIS A 115 9.03 7.76 -30.71
N THR A 116 8.82 6.76 -31.56
CA THR A 116 7.58 5.98 -31.56
C THR A 116 7.58 4.95 -30.45
N VAL A 117 8.74 4.38 -30.09
CA VAL A 117 8.84 3.28 -29.11
C VAL A 117 9.59 3.75 -27.87
N ASP A 118 8.87 3.91 -26.75
CA ASP A 118 9.44 4.19 -25.43
C ASP A 118 9.41 2.93 -24.57
N ARG A 119 10.59 2.41 -24.21
CA ARG A 119 10.74 1.17 -23.44
C ARG A 119 11.12 1.48 -22.00
N ALA A 120 10.35 0.96 -21.05
CA ALA A 120 10.65 0.96 -19.62
C ALA A 120 10.56 -0.47 -19.05
N PRO A 121 11.17 -0.78 -17.88
CA PRO A 121 11.33 -2.16 -17.41
C PRO A 121 10.06 -3.02 -17.34
N LEU A 122 8.89 -2.42 -17.12
CA LEU A 122 7.60 -3.12 -16.97
C LEU A 122 6.49 -2.55 -17.85
N ARG A 123 6.79 -1.61 -18.75
CA ARG A 123 5.79 -0.97 -19.60
C ARG A 123 6.45 -0.35 -20.82
N ASN A 124 5.89 -0.63 -21.99
CA ASN A 124 6.23 0.06 -23.22
C ASN A 124 5.11 1.03 -23.60
N LYS A 125 5.46 2.14 -24.26
CA LYS A 125 4.52 3.05 -24.90
C LYS A 125 4.83 3.12 -26.39
N TYR A 126 3.77 3.17 -27.18
CA TYR A 126 3.82 3.33 -28.63
C TYR A 126 3.10 4.62 -29.01
N PHE A 127 3.82 5.60 -29.54
CA PHE A 127 3.28 6.90 -29.94
C PHE A 127 2.95 6.92 -31.44
N PHE A 128 1.66 7.04 -31.75
CA PHE A 128 1.16 7.24 -33.11
C PHE A 128 0.45 8.59 -33.20
N GLY A 129 0.69 9.33 -34.29
CA GLY A 129 0.24 10.71 -34.41
C GLY A 129 1.18 11.67 -33.69
N GLU A 130 0.90 11.96 -32.43
CA GLU A 130 1.66 12.93 -31.62
C GLU A 130 2.42 12.26 -30.47
N GLY A 131 3.69 12.62 -30.32
CA GLY A 131 4.54 12.24 -29.19
C GLY A 131 4.85 13.46 -28.33
N TYR A 132 5.05 13.25 -27.04
CA TYR A 132 5.39 14.32 -26.10
C TYR A 132 6.42 13.85 -25.08
N THR A 133 7.13 14.81 -24.50
CA THR A 133 8.10 14.56 -23.44
C THR A 133 7.44 14.62 -22.08
N TYR A 134 7.76 13.68 -21.20
CA TYR A 134 7.30 13.69 -19.81
C TYR A 134 8.29 14.43 -18.91
N GLY A 135 7.80 15.16 -17.91
CA GLY A 135 8.63 15.64 -16.81
C GLY A 135 9.53 16.85 -17.10
N LEU A 136 9.38 17.50 -18.27
CA LEU A 136 9.92 18.84 -18.49
C LEU A 136 9.00 19.86 -17.80
N SER A 137 9.40 20.30 -16.62
CA SER A 137 8.82 21.43 -15.88
C SER A 137 9.93 22.36 -15.40
#